data_AF-A0AA40EJ98-F1
#
_entry.id   AF-A0AA40EJ98-F1
#
_cell.length_a   1.000
_cell.length_b   1.000
_cell.length_c   1.000
_cell.angle_alpha   90.00
_cell.angle_beta   90.00
_cell.angle_gamma   90.00
#
_symmetry.space_group_name_H-M   'P 1'
#
loop_
_entity.id
_entity.type
_entity.pdbx_description
1 polymer ?
#
loop_
_entity_poly.entity_id
_entity_poly.type
_entity_poly.pdbx_seq_one_letter_code
_entity_poly.pdbx_strand_id
1 'polypeptide(L)'
;MGNQRVSGALLYAAIALLAIPFVVNPLLLIAGNFYVGNPERPGASLIGLDSLSIVSFNGVILSDKADPSYLVKLSYFPNAFTWSWPSAPTSPTSGILLSGPTSRLDPFALIETIPGSRDGLPDIPPDEYRCLQSHYYPPDLDMQCNNSFWTAVLRNRIFSFTITAAWLPLLLHISVAVMLLWLWACEWMIVKKKGWMRCQCPTFVQGLCPLPKGSAKDMELLGEHDWDRVRAWLYWTAVAYCFLPLLHGAIIGSLFVKALGYFDKDLPHGMSVDAKMGGGYLGLVAGSAAAAVVSAVFVTVRWYLGRPVKGWMAQQEAGGLNPAGGEAYEGYRGGEPYEGPRGGETDRLAQRH
;
A
#
# COMPACT_ATOMS: atom_id res chain seq x y z
N MET A 1 18.82 -3.22 -35.08
CA MET A 1 19.59 -3.36 -33.81
C MET A 1 19.27 -2.32 -32.74
N GLY A 2 18.95 -1.06 -33.07
CA GLY A 2 18.61 -0.03 -32.05
C GLY A 2 17.39 -0.35 -31.16
N ASN A 3 16.29 -0.81 -31.75
CA ASN A 3 15.04 -1.05 -31.01
C ASN A 3 15.13 -2.17 -29.95
N GLN A 4 15.95 -3.20 -30.18
CA GLN A 4 16.13 -4.28 -29.19
C GLN A 4 16.91 -3.83 -27.95
N ARG A 5 17.92 -2.96 -28.12
CA ARG A 5 18.70 -2.41 -27.00
C ARG A 5 17.85 -1.47 -26.14
N VAL A 6 17.06 -0.60 -26.78
CA VAL A 6 16.14 0.31 -26.09
C VAL A 6 15.06 -0.47 -25.35
N SER A 7 14.47 -1.48 -26.00
CA SER A 7 13.45 -2.35 -25.38
C SER A 7 13.99 -3.05 -24.13
N GLY A 8 15.19 -3.64 -24.21
CA GLY A 8 15.86 -4.26 -23.06
C GLY A 8 16.11 -3.27 -21.92
N ALA A 9 16.66 -2.09 -22.23
CA ALA A 9 16.93 -1.06 -21.23
C ALA A 9 15.66 -0.59 -20.49
N LEU A 10 14.55 -0.41 -21.19
CA LEU A 10 13.26 -0.04 -20.59
C LEU A 10 12.78 -1.07 -19.55
N LEU A 11 12.91 -2.37 -19.85
CA LEU A 11 12.51 -3.42 -18.92
C LEU A 11 13.42 -3.48 -17.70
N TYR A 12 14.74 -3.39 -17.88
CA TYR A 12 15.67 -3.34 -16.75
C TYR A 12 15.43 -2.12 -15.85
N ALA A 13 15.19 -0.95 -16.45
CA ALA A 13 14.86 0.26 -15.71
C ALA A 13 13.52 0.11 -14.95
N ALA A 14 12.52 -0.51 -15.57
CA ALA A 14 11.23 -0.78 -14.94
C ALA A 14 11.39 -1.68 -13.70
N ILE A 15 12.12 -2.80 -13.83
CA ILE A 15 12.38 -3.72 -12.72
C ILE A 15 13.16 -3.01 -11.60
N ALA A 16 14.19 -2.24 -11.94
CA ALA A 16 14.99 -1.51 -10.97
C ALA A 16 14.16 -0.48 -10.19
N LEU A 17 13.24 0.23 -10.86
CA LEU A 17 12.35 1.18 -10.20
C LEU A 17 11.42 0.53 -9.18
N LEU A 18 11.03 -0.74 -9.36
CA LEU A 18 10.22 -1.48 -8.39
C LEU A 18 10.99 -1.85 -7.11
N ALA A 19 12.32 -1.73 -7.08
CA ALA A 19 13.08 -1.86 -5.84
C ALA A 19 12.75 -0.74 -4.84
N ILE A 20 12.38 0.46 -5.32
CA ILE A 20 12.00 1.59 -4.47
C ILE A 20 10.78 1.27 -3.60
N PRO A 21 9.59 0.94 -4.15
CA PRO A 21 8.44 0.58 -3.34
C PRO A 21 8.71 -0.66 -2.47
N PHE A 22 9.55 -1.61 -2.94
CA PHE A 22 9.92 -2.78 -2.14
C PHE A 22 10.73 -2.46 -0.89
N VAL A 23 11.58 -1.42 -0.91
CA VAL A 23 12.36 -0.98 0.26
C VAL A 23 11.55 -0.02 1.13
N VAL A 24 10.82 0.91 0.51
CA VAL A 24 10.06 1.94 1.22
C VAL A 24 8.96 1.34 2.10
N ASN A 25 8.17 0.38 1.59
CA ASN A 25 7.04 -0.16 2.36
C ASN A 25 7.48 -0.88 3.65
N PRO A 26 8.48 -1.78 3.64
CA PRO A 26 9.04 -2.34 4.87
C PRO A 26 9.63 -1.28 5.81
N LEU A 27 10.32 -0.26 5.29
CA LEU A 27 10.85 0.83 6.11
C LEU A 27 9.74 1.55 6.87
N LEU A 28 8.61 1.84 6.21
CA LEU A 28 7.44 2.48 6.83
C LEU A 28 6.74 1.58 7.86
N LEU A 29 6.84 0.25 7.72
CA LEU A 29 6.32 -0.70 8.70
C LEU A 29 7.20 -0.82 9.96
N ILE A 30 8.52 -0.69 9.78
CA ILE A 30 9.50 -0.77 10.88
C ILE A 30 9.56 0.55 11.65
N ALA A 31 9.25 1.69 11.00
CA ALA A 31 9.19 2.99 11.66
C ALA A 31 8.29 2.95 12.92
N GLY A 32 8.77 3.56 14.00
CA GLY A 32 8.06 3.57 15.28
C GLY A 32 8.14 2.28 16.12
N ASN A 33 8.77 1.21 15.63
CA ASN A 33 8.86 -0.08 16.33
C ASN A 33 10.20 -0.34 17.02
N PHE A 34 11.09 0.65 17.06
CA PHE A 34 12.40 0.51 17.69
C PHE A 34 12.86 1.85 18.27
N TYR A 35 13.87 1.78 19.15
CA TYR A 35 14.47 2.94 19.78
C TYR A 35 15.86 3.22 19.19
N VAL A 36 16.25 4.49 19.17
CA VAL A 36 17.59 4.97 18.82
C VAL A 36 18.13 5.76 20.00
N GLY A 37 19.42 5.61 20.32
CA GLY A 37 20.04 6.42 21.38
C GLY A 37 20.00 7.91 21.04
N ASN A 38 19.68 8.75 22.02
CA ASN A 38 19.73 10.20 21.83
C ASN A 38 21.20 10.67 21.80
N PRO A 39 21.71 11.20 20.68
CA PRO A 39 23.10 11.64 20.57
C PRO A 39 23.41 12.84 21.48
N GLU A 40 22.40 13.65 21.81
CA GLU A 40 22.56 14.85 22.63
C GLU A 40 22.47 14.55 24.13
N ARG A 41 21.91 13.39 24.52
CA ARG A 41 21.72 13.02 25.92
C ARG A 41 21.97 11.52 26.16
N PRO A 42 23.15 11.14 26.66
CA PRO A 42 23.48 9.76 26.98
C PRO A 42 22.44 9.14 27.94
N GLY A 43 21.95 7.95 27.60
CA GLY A 43 20.92 7.23 28.38
C GLY A 43 19.47 7.60 28.03
N ALA A 44 19.22 8.61 27.20
CA ALA A 44 17.91 8.88 26.63
C ALA A 44 17.69 8.13 25.31
N SER A 45 16.44 7.77 25.03
CA SER A 45 16.03 7.06 23.81
C SER A 45 15.07 7.92 23.00
N LEU A 46 15.20 7.85 21.68
CA LEU A 46 14.29 8.45 20.71
C LEU A 46 13.57 7.33 19.96
N ILE A 47 12.38 7.64 19.43
CA ILE A 47 11.66 6.72 18.54
C ILE A 47 12.36 6.70 17.18
N GLY A 48 12.67 5.49 16.71
CA GLY A 48 13.29 5.28 15.41
C GLY A 48 12.41 5.75 14.26
N LEU A 49 12.97 6.61 13.39
CA LEU A 49 12.31 7.14 12.19
C LEU A 49 11.02 7.91 12.50
N ASP A 50 11.00 8.71 13.56
CA ASP A 50 9.81 9.46 14.00
C ASP A 50 9.20 10.38 12.92
N SER A 51 10.03 10.88 12.00
CA SER A 51 9.60 11.69 10.86
C SER A 51 8.75 10.93 9.82
N LEU A 52 8.67 9.59 9.93
CA LEU A 52 7.89 8.71 9.07
C LEU A 52 6.53 8.32 9.68
N SER A 53 6.10 9.00 10.75
CA SER A 53 4.74 8.89 11.26
C SER A 53 3.72 9.37 10.23
N ILE A 54 2.53 8.75 10.20
CA ILE A 54 1.39 9.21 9.39
C ILE A 54 0.88 10.53 9.96
N VAL A 55 0.75 10.59 11.30
CA VAL A 55 0.28 11.75 12.05
C VAL A 55 1.16 11.93 13.27
N SER A 56 1.48 13.18 13.58
CA SER A 56 2.10 13.56 14.85
C SER A 56 1.36 14.73 15.48
N PHE A 57 1.26 14.76 16.80
CA PHE A 57 0.65 15.84 17.56
C PHE A 57 1.24 15.90 18.96
N ASN A 58 1.17 17.05 19.61
CA ASN A 58 1.65 17.28 20.97
C ASN A 58 0.49 17.18 21.96
N GLY A 59 0.75 16.75 23.19
CA GLY A 59 -0.27 16.69 24.23
C GLY A 59 0.27 16.29 25.60
N VAL A 60 -0.63 16.01 26.54
CA VAL A 60 -0.33 15.45 27.87
C VAL A 60 0.32 16.43 28.85
N ILE A 61 1.58 16.83 28.63
CA ILE A 61 2.36 17.58 29.62
C ILE A 61 2.48 19.05 29.21
N LEU A 62 2.09 19.97 30.10
CA LEU A 62 2.27 21.41 29.89
C LEU A 62 3.70 21.84 30.20
N SER A 63 4.22 22.79 29.42
CA SER A 63 5.50 23.44 29.70
C SER A 63 5.30 24.57 30.71
N ASP A 64 6.18 24.63 31.72
CA ASP A 64 6.25 25.74 32.70
C ASP A 64 6.82 27.06 32.12
N LYS A 65 6.89 27.16 30.79
CA LYS A 65 7.49 28.33 30.10
C LYS A 65 6.43 29.41 29.88
N ALA A 66 6.89 30.64 29.66
CA ALA A 66 6.02 31.80 29.44
C ALA A 66 5.02 31.61 28.28
N ASP A 67 5.36 30.78 27.29
CA ASP A 67 4.47 30.35 26.23
C ASP A 67 3.92 28.94 26.53
N PRO A 68 2.59 28.78 26.71
CA PRO A 68 1.99 27.51 27.05
C PRO A 68 2.06 26.55 25.85
N SER A 69 2.80 25.45 26.02
CA SER A 69 3.02 24.44 24.97
C SER A 69 3.07 23.05 25.57
N TYR A 70 2.76 22.04 24.77
CA TYR A 70 2.86 20.65 25.20
C TYR A 70 4.26 20.07 24.95
N LEU A 71 4.78 19.31 25.92
CA LEU A 71 6.13 18.74 25.90
C LEU A 71 6.21 17.32 25.33
N VAL A 72 5.10 16.56 25.34
CA VAL A 72 5.06 15.20 24.80
C VAL A 72 4.54 15.24 23.38
N LYS A 73 5.31 14.66 22.47
CA LYS A 73 4.90 14.40 21.09
C LYS A 73 4.44 12.97 20.95
N LEU A 74 3.25 12.79 20.40
CA LEU A 74 2.62 11.53 20.06
C LEU A 74 2.70 11.31 18.55
N SER A 75 2.98 10.08 18.14
CA SER A 75 3.21 9.71 16.74
C SER A 75 2.46 8.42 16.40
N TYR A 76 1.67 8.47 15.32
CA TYR A 76 0.93 7.33 14.78
C TYR A 76 1.59 6.83 13.50
N PHE A 77 1.95 5.54 13.47
CA PHE A 77 2.59 4.86 12.35
C PHE A 77 1.67 3.77 11.78
N PRO A 78 1.97 3.20 10.60
CA PRO A 78 1.18 2.09 10.06
C PRO A 78 1.07 0.88 10.98
N ASN A 79 2.07 0.66 11.85
CA ASN A 79 2.16 -0.52 12.72
C ASN A 79 2.52 -0.18 14.18
N ALA A 80 2.48 1.09 14.57
CA ALA A 80 2.83 1.50 15.92
C ALA A 80 2.13 2.80 16.35
N PHE A 81 2.02 2.98 17.65
CA PHE A 81 1.64 4.26 18.27
C PHE A 81 2.62 4.55 19.40
N THR A 82 3.26 5.71 19.37
CA THR A 82 4.40 6.02 20.24
C THR A 82 4.27 7.41 20.86
N TRP A 83 5.06 7.66 21.90
CA TRP A 83 5.26 8.97 22.50
C TRP A 83 6.74 9.28 22.68
N SER A 84 7.06 10.56 22.73
CA SER A 84 8.41 11.06 23.01
C SER A 84 8.35 12.38 23.80
N TRP A 85 9.22 12.50 24.79
CA TRP A 85 9.50 13.70 25.56
C TRP A 85 11.02 13.86 25.68
N PRO A 86 11.69 14.38 24.64
CA PRO A 86 13.15 14.43 24.59
C PRO A 86 13.79 15.23 25.73
N SER A 87 13.05 16.21 26.28
CA SER A 87 13.48 17.08 27.38
C SER A 87 13.12 16.57 28.78
N ALA A 88 12.53 15.37 28.92
CA ALA A 88 12.13 14.84 30.24
C ALA A 88 13.32 14.77 31.21
N PRO A 89 13.20 15.24 32.46
CA PRO A 89 14.35 15.27 33.37
C PRO A 89 14.80 13.87 33.78
N THR A 90 13.91 12.88 33.79
CA THR A 90 14.23 11.46 34.02
C THR A 90 13.85 10.56 32.84
N SER A 91 14.44 9.36 32.77
CA SER A 91 13.99 8.31 31.84
C SER A 91 12.74 7.60 32.38
N PRO A 92 11.86 7.05 31.50
CA PRO A 92 11.97 6.99 30.04
C PRO A 92 11.62 8.32 29.34
N THR A 93 12.35 8.64 28.26
CA THR A 93 12.15 9.84 27.41
C THR A 93 11.30 9.56 26.16
N SER A 94 10.96 8.29 25.93
CA SER A 94 10.09 7.85 24.84
C SER A 94 9.53 6.46 25.13
N GLY A 95 8.45 6.09 24.44
CA GLY A 95 7.87 4.77 24.59
C GLY A 95 6.95 4.39 23.42
N ILE A 96 6.84 3.07 23.21
CA ILE A 96 5.91 2.46 22.24
C ILE A 96 4.69 1.98 23.03
N LEU A 97 3.52 2.56 22.76
CA LEU A 97 2.26 2.24 23.45
C LEU A 97 1.51 1.10 22.77
N LEU A 98 1.69 0.99 21.46
CA LEU A 98 1.13 -0.09 20.66
C LEU A 98 2.13 -0.47 19.58
N SER A 99 2.29 -1.76 19.35
CA SER A 99 2.99 -2.35 18.20
C SER A 99 2.15 -3.50 17.67
N GLY A 100 2.06 -3.61 16.35
CA GLY A 100 1.34 -4.70 15.70
C GLY A 100 -0.11 -4.40 15.31
N PRO A 101 -0.81 -5.39 14.74
CA PRO A 101 -2.18 -5.23 14.28
C PRO A 101 -3.16 -5.09 15.45
N THR A 102 -4.01 -4.06 15.40
CA THR A 102 -5.16 -3.93 16.29
C THR A 102 -6.45 -3.70 15.51
N SER A 103 -7.56 -4.27 15.98
CA SER A 103 -8.89 -4.09 15.37
C SER A 103 -9.44 -2.68 15.54
N ARG A 104 -9.13 -2.06 16.68
CA ARG A 104 -9.53 -0.71 17.05
C ARG A 104 -8.37 -0.01 17.73
N LEU A 105 -8.19 1.26 17.40
CA LEU A 105 -7.21 2.13 18.06
C LEU A 105 -7.97 3.33 18.61
N ASP A 106 -7.99 3.44 19.93
CA ASP A 106 -8.37 4.66 20.63
C ASP A 106 -7.07 5.34 21.11
N PRO A 107 -6.64 6.44 20.47
CA PRO A 107 -5.41 7.11 20.83
C PRO A 107 -5.41 7.55 22.30
N PHE A 108 -6.56 7.95 22.84
CA PHE A 108 -6.65 8.46 24.21
C PHE A 108 -6.56 7.34 25.25
N ALA A 109 -7.17 6.19 24.98
CA ALA A 109 -6.98 5.00 25.81
C ALA A 109 -5.52 4.52 25.83
N LEU A 110 -4.77 4.69 24.73
CA LEU A 110 -3.33 4.40 24.70
C LEU A 110 -2.50 5.46 25.45
N ILE A 111 -2.86 6.73 25.35
CA ILE A 111 -2.19 7.80 26.10
C ILE A 111 -2.36 7.60 27.62
N GLU A 112 -3.51 7.08 28.05
CA GLU A 112 -3.76 6.69 29.45
C GLU A 112 -2.81 5.60 29.96
N THR A 113 -2.06 4.88 29.12
CA THR A 113 -1.09 3.85 29.54
C THR A 113 0.36 4.33 29.53
N ILE A 114 0.63 5.58 29.14
CA ILE A 114 1.98 6.16 29.26
C ILE A 114 2.43 6.03 30.72
N PRO A 115 3.61 5.46 31.03
CA PRO A 115 4.09 5.34 32.40
C PRO A 115 4.00 6.69 33.13
N GLY A 116 3.19 6.74 34.19
CA GLY A 116 2.90 7.95 34.95
C GLY A 116 1.64 8.75 34.53
N SER A 117 0.89 8.37 33.51
CA SER A 117 -0.42 9.01 33.26
C SER A 117 -1.44 8.77 34.39
N ARG A 118 -1.36 7.62 35.08
CA ARG A 118 -2.29 7.22 36.18
C ARG A 118 -1.74 7.45 37.58
N ASP A 119 -0.43 7.30 37.76
CA ASP A 119 0.29 7.48 39.04
C ASP A 119 1.15 8.77 39.04
N GLY A 120 1.05 9.60 38.01
CA GLY A 120 1.92 10.77 37.77
C GLY A 120 3.19 10.39 36.99
N LEU A 121 3.50 11.11 35.91
CA LEU A 121 4.86 11.09 35.35
C LEU A 121 5.77 11.59 36.48
N PRO A 122 7.03 11.14 36.58
CA PRO A 122 7.88 11.38 37.75
C PRO A 122 7.99 12.86 38.21
N ASP A 123 7.59 13.80 37.36
CA ASP A 123 7.68 15.24 37.56
C ASP A 123 6.33 15.99 37.38
N ILE A 124 5.18 15.30 37.35
CA ILE A 124 3.87 15.97 37.19
C ILE A 124 3.01 15.80 38.45
N PRO A 125 2.42 16.88 38.99
CA PRO A 125 1.55 16.81 40.16
C PRO A 125 0.39 15.80 39.97
N PRO A 126 0.18 14.86 40.91
CA PRO A 126 -0.86 13.83 40.79
C PRO A 126 -2.30 14.39 40.66
N ASP A 127 -2.52 15.63 41.09
CA ASP A 127 -3.80 16.33 40.99
C ASP A 127 -4.17 16.72 39.56
N GLU A 128 -3.20 16.84 38.64
CA GLU A 128 -3.46 17.17 37.23
C GLU A 128 -4.24 16.08 36.46
N TYR A 129 -4.16 14.82 36.91
CA TYR A 129 -4.69 13.65 36.21
C TYR A 129 -5.82 12.94 36.98
N ARG A 130 -6.29 13.52 38.09
CA ARG A 130 -7.34 12.94 38.94
C ARG A 130 -8.62 12.57 38.17
N CYS A 131 -8.95 13.31 37.10
CA CYS A 131 -10.13 13.01 36.29
C CYS A 131 -10.06 11.67 35.54
N LEU A 132 -8.87 11.11 35.32
CA LEU A 132 -8.70 9.81 34.66
C LEU A 132 -9.04 8.62 35.58
N GLN A 133 -9.11 8.85 36.90
CA GLN A 133 -9.53 7.82 37.87
C GLN A 133 -11.05 7.65 37.90
N SER A 134 -11.80 8.66 37.45
CA SER A 134 -13.25 8.58 37.28
C SER A 134 -13.58 8.01 35.89
N HIS A 135 -14.06 6.77 35.84
CA HIS A 135 -14.53 6.14 34.60
C HIS A 135 -15.79 6.79 34.01
N TYR A 136 -16.41 7.75 34.71
CA TYR A 136 -17.64 8.42 34.30
C TYR A 136 -17.45 9.93 34.16
N TYR A 137 -17.98 10.46 33.06
CA TYR A 137 -18.27 11.88 32.90
C TYR A 137 -19.78 12.09 33.08
N PRO A 138 -20.23 13.15 33.78
CA PRO A 138 -19.40 14.14 34.45
C PRO A 138 -18.79 13.55 35.74
N PRO A 139 -17.54 13.92 36.08
CA PRO A 139 -17.13 13.80 37.47
C PRO A 139 -18.13 14.58 38.32
N ASP A 140 -18.43 14.11 39.53
CA ASP A 140 -19.07 14.96 40.54
C ASP A 140 -18.41 16.35 40.51
N LEU A 141 -19.20 17.42 40.61
CA LEU A 141 -18.85 18.82 40.27
C LEU A 141 -17.52 19.36 40.84
N ASP A 142 -16.88 18.62 41.74
CA ASP A 142 -15.72 19.01 42.52
C ASP A 142 -14.40 18.31 42.10
N MET A 143 -14.43 17.30 41.22
CA MET A 143 -13.21 16.68 40.65
C MET A 143 -12.87 17.27 39.27
N GLN A 144 -12.43 18.54 39.26
CA GLN A 144 -11.96 19.21 38.04
C GLN A 144 -10.59 18.65 37.61
N CYS A 145 -10.41 18.44 36.30
CA CYS A 145 -9.09 18.12 35.78
C CYS A 145 -8.29 19.42 35.58
N ASN A 146 -7.21 19.59 36.35
CA ASN A 146 -6.34 20.77 36.21
C ASN A 146 -5.57 20.75 34.87
N ASN A 147 -5.44 19.58 34.23
CA ASN A 147 -4.81 19.45 32.94
C ASN A 147 -5.77 19.81 31.78
N SER A 148 -5.41 20.84 31.01
CA SER A 148 -6.22 21.35 29.89
C SER A 148 -6.40 20.33 28.76
N PHE A 149 -5.40 19.48 28.50
CA PHE A 149 -5.47 18.44 27.48
C PHE A 149 -6.54 17.41 27.84
N TRP A 150 -6.49 16.86 29.06
CA TRP A 150 -7.47 15.85 29.48
C TRP A 150 -8.87 16.42 29.66
N THR A 151 -9.00 17.67 30.08
CA THR A 151 -10.30 18.36 30.09
C THR A 151 -10.90 18.44 28.68
N ALA A 152 -10.12 18.83 27.68
CA ALA A 152 -10.58 18.87 26.29
C ALA A 152 -10.91 17.47 25.74
N VAL A 153 -10.10 16.45 26.08
CA VAL A 153 -10.34 15.05 25.68
C VAL A 153 -11.62 14.49 26.29
N LEU A 154 -11.83 14.66 27.59
CA LEU A 154 -13.01 14.15 28.29
C LEU A 154 -14.30 14.84 27.82
N ARG A 155 -14.25 16.16 27.58
CA ARG A 155 -15.38 16.93 27.04
C ARG A 155 -15.79 16.44 25.65
N ASN A 156 -14.79 16.09 24.82
CA ASN A 156 -15.01 15.57 23.47
C ASN A 156 -15.12 14.04 23.39
N ARG A 157 -15.01 13.31 24.51
CA ARG A 157 -15.13 11.83 24.54
C ARG A 157 -16.51 11.35 24.10
N ILE A 158 -17.52 12.23 24.12
CA ILE A 158 -18.85 12.02 23.53
C ILE A 158 -18.75 11.78 22.00
N PHE A 159 -17.73 12.32 21.34
CA PHE A 159 -17.39 12.09 19.93
C PHE A 159 -16.19 11.13 19.77
N SER A 160 -16.16 10.06 20.58
CA SER A 160 -15.12 9.02 20.65
C SER A 160 -14.41 8.78 19.31
N PHE A 161 -13.26 9.43 19.10
CA PHE A 161 -12.45 9.28 17.89
C PHE A 161 -11.69 7.95 18.00
N THR A 162 -12.34 6.87 17.57
CA THR A 162 -11.74 5.54 17.49
C THR A 162 -11.46 5.20 16.03
N ILE A 163 -10.21 4.89 15.72
CA ILE A 163 -9.83 4.39 14.40
C ILE A 163 -10.23 2.92 14.32
N THR A 164 -11.32 2.64 13.62
CA THR A 164 -11.74 1.28 13.28
C THR A 164 -10.83 0.71 12.20
N ALA A 165 -10.55 -0.60 12.25
CA ALA A 165 -9.64 -1.26 11.32
C ALA A 165 -8.23 -0.65 11.32
N ALA A 166 -7.68 -0.34 12.50
CA ALA A 166 -6.33 0.19 12.64
C ALA A 166 -5.21 -0.78 12.17
N TRP A 167 -5.53 -2.04 11.88
CA TRP A 167 -4.67 -2.99 11.17
C TRP A 167 -4.57 -2.72 9.66
N LEU A 168 -5.49 -1.95 9.08
CA LEU A 168 -5.58 -1.74 7.63
C LEU A 168 -4.32 -1.09 7.04
N PRO A 169 -3.71 -0.03 7.61
CA PRO A 169 -2.43 0.49 7.12
C PRO A 169 -1.35 -0.58 7.00
N LEU A 170 -1.18 -1.41 8.03
CA LEU A 170 -0.23 -2.53 8.05
C LEU A 170 -0.50 -3.50 6.88
N LEU A 171 -1.75 -3.95 6.72
CA LEU A 171 -2.08 -4.88 5.63
C LEU A 171 -1.89 -4.26 4.24
N LEU A 172 -2.17 -2.97 4.06
CA LEU A 172 -1.95 -2.30 2.79
C LEU A 172 -0.45 -2.28 2.42
N HIS A 173 0.43 -1.92 3.36
CA HIS A 173 1.87 -1.93 3.11
C HIS A 173 2.42 -3.36 2.88
N ILE A 174 1.93 -4.37 3.64
CA ILE A 174 2.29 -5.79 3.40
C ILE A 174 1.83 -6.22 2.00
N SER A 175 0.62 -5.82 1.59
CA SER A 175 0.07 -6.20 0.29
C SER A 175 0.92 -5.70 -0.88
N VAL A 176 1.55 -4.52 -0.75
CA VAL A 176 2.52 -4.02 -1.74
C VAL A 176 3.73 -4.95 -1.83
N ALA A 177 4.34 -5.31 -0.69
CA ALA A 177 5.50 -6.21 -0.68
C ALA A 177 5.17 -7.57 -1.30
N VAL A 178 4.02 -8.16 -0.95
CA VAL A 178 3.55 -9.43 -1.53
C VAL A 178 3.33 -9.30 -3.03
N MET A 179 2.70 -8.22 -3.50
CA MET A 179 2.47 -7.99 -4.94
C MET A 179 3.77 -7.83 -5.71
N LEU A 180 4.78 -7.16 -5.15
CA LEU A 180 6.08 -6.98 -5.81
C LEU A 180 6.88 -8.30 -5.86
N LEU A 181 6.86 -9.09 -4.79
CA LEU A 181 7.44 -10.44 -4.79
C LEU A 181 6.76 -11.33 -5.83
N TRP A 182 5.43 -11.26 -5.92
CA TRP A 182 4.66 -11.96 -6.94
C TRP A 182 5.03 -11.51 -8.35
N LEU A 183 5.17 -10.20 -8.59
CA LEU A 183 5.59 -9.65 -9.88
C LEU A 183 7.00 -10.14 -10.27
N TRP A 184 7.97 -10.13 -9.36
CA TRP A 184 9.31 -10.65 -9.64
C TRP A 184 9.32 -12.16 -9.88
N ALA A 185 8.50 -12.93 -9.16
CA ALA A 185 8.30 -14.34 -9.44
C ALA A 185 7.73 -14.54 -10.86
N CYS A 186 6.78 -13.70 -11.28
CA CYS A 186 6.25 -13.70 -12.64
C CYS A 186 7.32 -13.37 -13.67
N GLU A 187 8.14 -12.34 -13.47
CA GLU A 187 9.25 -12.01 -14.39
C GLU A 187 10.24 -13.16 -14.50
N TRP A 188 10.59 -13.79 -13.38
CA TRP A 188 11.46 -14.97 -13.38
C TRP A 188 10.83 -16.13 -14.17
N MET A 189 9.53 -16.39 -14.00
CA MET A 189 8.80 -17.42 -14.75
C MET A 189 8.75 -17.10 -16.25
N ILE A 190 8.55 -15.85 -16.65
CA ILE A 190 8.55 -15.47 -18.08
C ILE A 190 9.92 -15.73 -18.71
N VAL A 191 11.01 -15.56 -17.97
CA VAL A 191 12.37 -15.82 -18.48
C VAL A 191 12.72 -17.31 -18.46
N LYS A 192 12.31 -18.07 -17.44
CA LYS A 192 12.82 -19.44 -17.21
C LYS A 192 11.81 -20.56 -17.47
N LYS A 193 10.52 -20.33 -17.27
CA LYS A 193 9.47 -21.36 -17.30
C LYS A 193 8.12 -20.81 -17.81
N LYS A 194 8.10 -20.32 -19.06
CA LYS A 194 6.90 -19.75 -19.71
C LYS A 194 5.68 -20.68 -19.64
N GLY A 195 5.88 -22.00 -19.77
CA GLY A 195 4.81 -23.00 -19.69
C GLY A 195 4.02 -23.03 -18.36
N TRP A 196 4.56 -22.46 -17.28
CA TRP A 196 3.88 -22.38 -15.98
C TRP A 196 2.94 -21.18 -15.88
N MET A 197 3.12 -20.16 -16.72
CA MET A 197 2.34 -18.91 -16.75
C MET A 197 1.07 -19.06 -17.60
N ARG A 198 0.35 -20.18 -17.44
CA ARG A 198 -0.90 -20.45 -18.16
C ARG A 198 -2.10 -20.02 -17.32
N CYS A 199 -3.14 -19.52 -17.97
CA CYS A 199 -4.39 -19.28 -17.30
C CYS A 199 -5.03 -20.60 -16.83
N GLN A 200 -5.32 -20.72 -15.53
CA GLN A 200 -6.03 -21.87 -14.94
C GLN A 200 -7.44 -21.52 -14.46
N CYS A 201 -7.90 -20.29 -14.74
CA CYS A 201 -9.21 -19.82 -14.31
C CYS A 201 -10.34 -20.65 -14.96
N PRO A 202 -11.45 -20.89 -14.24
CA PRO A 202 -12.61 -21.55 -14.81
C PRO A 202 -13.21 -20.73 -15.96
N THR A 203 -13.88 -21.40 -16.91
CA THR A 203 -14.23 -20.86 -18.23
C THR A 203 -14.99 -19.52 -18.18
N PHE A 204 -15.86 -19.33 -17.18
CA PHE A 204 -16.65 -18.11 -17.01
C PHE A 204 -15.84 -16.87 -16.59
N VAL A 205 -14.63 -17.01 -16.06
CA VAL A 205 -13.72 -15.90 -15.67
C VAL A 205 -12.48 -15.81 -16.54
N GLN A 206 -12.32 -16.71 -17.51
CA GLN A 206 -11.18 -16.68 -18.44
C GLN A 206 -11.10 -15.39 -19.27
N GLY A 207 -12.19 -14.66 -19.45
CA GLY A 207 -12.19 -13.35 -20.13
C GLY A 207 -11.40 -12.27 -19.37
N LEU A 208 -11.33 -12.38 -18.04
CA LEU A 208 -10.65 -11.41 -17.16
C LEU A 208 -9.22 -11.83 -16.83
N CYS A 209 -8.84 -13.06 -17.16
CA CYS A 209 -7.53 -13.59 -16.91
C CYS A 209 -6.49 -12.91 -17.81
N PRO A 210 -5.49 -12.21 -17.25
CA PRO A 210 -4.46 -11.53 -18.02
C PRO A 210 -3.42 -12.51 -18.58
N LEU A 211 -3.36 -13.73 -18.03
CA LEU A 211 -2.44 -14.77 -18.47
C LEU A 211 -2.90 -15.37 -19.81
N PRO A 212 -1.95 -15.75 -20.68
CA PRO A 212 -2.25 -16.40 -21.94
C PRO A 212 -2.99 -17.74 -21.73
N LYS A 213 -3.86 -18.05 -22.69
CA LYS A 213 -4.67 -19.28 -22.74
C LYS A 213 -4.01 -20.27 -23.70
N GLY A 214 -3.94 -21.55 -23.32
CA GLY A 214 -3.38 -22.59 -24.18
C GLY A 214 -2.64 -23.67 -23.40
N SER A 215 -2.01 -24.57 -24.16
CA SER A 215 -1.14 -25.61 -23.60
C SER A 215 0.22 -25.02 -23.19
N ALA A 216 0.98 -25.74 -22.36
CA ALA A 216 2.31 -25.30 -21.95
C ALA A 216 3.26 -25.08 -23.14
N LYS A 217 3.12 -25.88 -24.21
CA LYS A 217 3.91 -25.75 -25.45
C LYS A 217 3.57 -24.44 -26.18
N ASP A 218 2.30 -24.07 -26.23
CA ASP A 218 1.87 -22.82 -26.86
C ASP A 218 2.48 -21.60 -26.15
N MET A 219 2.68 -21.69 -24.82
CA MET A 219 3.28 -20.60 -24.05
C MET A 219 4.76 -20.40 -24.36
N GLU A 220 5.49 -21.46 -24.70
CA GLU A 220 6.90 -21.38 -25.08
C GLU A 220 7.08 -20.74 -26.45
N LEU A 221 6.08 -20.87 -27.32
CA LEU A 221 6.04 -20.28 -28.66
C LEU A 221 5.61 -18.80 -28.67
N LEU A 222 5.05 -18.30 -27.57
CA LEU A 222 4.63 -16.89 -27.46
C LEU A 222 5.81 -15.93 -27.60
N GLY A 223 5.63 -14.96 -28.49
CA GLY A 223 6.59 -13.89 -28.74
C GLY A 223 6.71 -12.91 -27.59
N GLU A 224 7.76 -12.10 -27.59
CA GLU A 224 8.04 -11.15 -26.51
C GLU A 224 6.93 -10.09 -26.35
N HIS A 225 6.29 -9.69 -27.45
CA HIS A 225 5.19 -8.71 -27.44
C HIS A 225 3.97 -9.20 -26.64
N ASP A 226 3.65 -10.50 -26.71
CA ASP A 226 2.53 -11.09 -25.98
C ASP A 226 2.82 -11.11 -24.47
N TRP A 227 4.06 -11.42 -24.09
CA TRP A 227 4.50 -11.34 -22.70
C TRP A 227 4.54 -9.91 -22.18
N ASP A 228 4.91 -8.93 -23.02
CA ASP A 228 4.88 -7.52 -22.65
C ASP A 228 3.46 -7.02 -22.37
N ARG A 229 2.42 -7.59 -22.99
CA ARG A 229 1.01 -7.33 -22.63
C ARG A 229 0.69 -7.81 -21.22
N VAL A 230 1.16 -9.02 -20.86
CA VAL A 230 0.98 -9.58 -19.50
C VAL A 230 1.74 -8.74 -18.48
N ARG A 231 2.98 -8.36 -18.79
CA ARG A 231 3.78 -7.46 -17.94
C ARG A 231 3.08 -6.12 -17.74
N ALA A 232 2.55 -5.50 -18.80
CA ALA A 232 1.84 -4.23 -18.66
C ALA A 232 0.69 -4.35 -17.64
N TRP A 233 -0.10 -5.42 -17.70
CA TRP A 233 -1.16 -5.67 -16.71
C TRP A 233 -0.60 -5.86 -15.28
N LEU A 234 0.45 -6.66 -15.11
CA LEU A 234 1.08 -6.89 -13.81
C LEU A 234 1.64 -5.61 -13.18
N TYR A 235 2.30 -4.77 -13.97
CA TYR A 235 2.89 -3.52 -13.49
C TYR A 235 1.81 -2.49 -13.15
N TRP A 236 0.74 -2.38 -13.94
CA TRP A 236 -0.41 -1.55 -13.58
C TRP A 236 -1.14 -2.05 -12.32
N THR A 237 -1.14 -3.36 -12.10
CA THR A 237 -1.65 -3.94 -10.84
C THR A 237 -0.75 -3.54 -9.67
N ALA A 238 0.57 -3.61 -9.83
CA ALA A 238 1.52 -3.14 -8.82
C ALA A 238 1.36 -1.64 -8.51
N VAL A 239 1.06 -0.80 -9.53
CA VAL A 239 0.68 0.61 -9.34
C VAL A 239 -0.54 0.72 -8.43
N ALA A 240 -1.62 0.01 -8.73
CA ALA A 240 -2.84 0.04 -7.92
C ALA A 240 -2.55 -0.29 -6.45
N TYR A 241 -1.76 -1.34 -6.19
CA TYR A 241 -1.36 -1.71 -4.83
C TYR A 241 -0.51 -0.62 -4.16
N CYS A 242 0.45 0.00 -4.86
CA CYS A 242 1.27 1.09 -4.31
C CYS A 242 0.45 2.36 -4.00
N PHE A 243 -0.67 2.58 -4.70
CA PHE A 243 -1.57 3.71 -4.42
C PHE A 243 -2.44 3.49 -3.18
N LEU A 244 -2.74 2.24 -2.80
CA LEU A 244 -3.63 1.98 -1.65
C LEU A 244 -3.07 2.55 -0.33
N PRO A 245 -1.80 2.32 0.07
CA PRO A 245 -1.25 2.95 1.28
C PRO A 245 -1.21 4.47 1.19
N LEU A 246 -0.89 5.04 0.02
CA LEU A 246 -0.87 6.50 -0.18
C LEU A 246 -2.26 7.10 0.06
N LEU A 247 -3.28 6.54 -0.59
CA LEU A 247 -4.66 7.03 -0.48
C LEU A 247 -5.18 6.87 0.95
N HIS A 248 -4.97 5.69 1.54
CA HIS A 248 -5.40 5.40 2.91
C HIS A 248 -4.71 6.33 3.91
N GLY A 249 -3.38 6.45 3.85
CA GLY A 249 -2.60 7.31 4.73
C GLY A 249 -2.98 8.78 4.59
N ALA A 250 -3.24 9.26 3.35
CA ALA A 250 -3.70 10.62 3.11
C ALA A 250 -5.09 10.88 3.72
N ILE A 251 -6.05 9.98 3.51
CA ILE A 251 -7.42 10.12 4.02
C ILE A 251 -7.44 10.01 5.55
N ILE A 252 -6.91 8.92 6.12
CA ILE A 252 -6.93 8.70 7.56
C ILE A 252 -6.09 9.74 8.29
N GLY A 253 -4.91 10.08 7.76
CA GLY A 253 -4.08 11.15 8.35
C GLY A 253 -4.82 12.49 8.36
N SER A 254 -5.48 12.86 7.26
CA SER A 254 -6.27 14.09 7.20
C SER A 254 -7.46 14.08 8.15
N LEU A 255 -8.19 12.96 8.25
CA LEU A 255 -9.32 12.81 9.16
C LEU A 255 -8.87 12.89 10.62
N PHE A 256 -7.75 12.27 10.96
CA PHE A 256 -7.18 12.31 12.31
C PHE A 256 -6.72 13.73 12.67
N VAL A 257 -5.97 14.41 11.80
CA VAL A 257 -5.58 15.81 12.04
C VAL A 257 -6.81 16.71 12.18
N LYS A 258 -7.85 16.54 11.35
CA LYS A 258 -9.10 17.29 11.49
C LYS A 258 -9.82 16.99 12.80
N ALA A 259 -9.85 15.73 13.23
CA ALA A 259 -10.42 15.34 14.52
C ALA A 259 -9.69 16.07 15.65
N LEU A 260 -8.35 16.04 15.65
CA LEU A 260 -7.49 16.77 16.59
C LEU A 260 -7.72 18.29 16.57
N GLY A 261 -7.98 18.88 15.40
CA GLY A 261 -8.33 20.29 15.28
C GLY A 261 -9.68 20.68 15.91
N TYR A 262 -10.59 19.73 16.16
CA TYR A 262 -11.77 20.01 16.99
C TYR A 262 -11.41 20.09 18.47
N PHE A 263 -10.46 19.28 18.95
CA PHE A 263 -9.97 19.35 20.33
C PHE A 263 -9.27 20.68 20.61
N ASP A 264 -8.54 21.23 19.64
CA ASP A 264 -7.90 22.54 19.77
C ASP A 264 -8.86 23.68 20.10
N LYS A 265 -10.15 23.56 19.74
CA LYS A 265 -11.16 24.59 20.07
C LYS A 265 -11.52 24.62 21.56
N ASP A 266 -11.31 23.52 22.26
CA ASP A 266 -11.58 23.39 23.70
C ASP A 266 -10.34 23.64 24.55
N LEU A 267 -9.19 23.90 23.93
CA LEU A 267 -7.99 24.30 24.63
C LEU A 267 -8.00 25.79 24.98
N PRO A 268 -7.39 26.18 26.12
CA PRO A 268 -7.20 27.59 26.47
C PRO A 268 -6.46 28.38 25.38
N HIS A 269 -6.76 29.69 25.30
CA HIS A 269 -6.18 30.57 24.29
C HIS A 269 -4.64 30.49 24.25
N GLY A 270 -4.10 30.27 23.04
CA GLY A 270 -2.66 30.16 22.79
C GLY A 270 -2.11 28.73 22.86
N MET A 271 -2.90 27.75 23.31
CA MET A 271 -2.51 26.34 23.29
C MET A 271 -3.07 25.61 22.07
N SER A 272 -2.29 24.65 21.55
CA SER A 272 -2.71 23.74 20.47
C SER A 272 -1.95 22.43 20.59
N VAL A 273 -2.60 21.33 20.21
CA VAL A 273 -1.94 20.04 20.02
C VAL A 273 -1.08 20.01 18.75
N ASP A 274 -1.14 21.03 17.90
CA ASP A 274 -0.31 21.19 16.69
C ASP A 274 -0.28 19.91 15.82
N ALA A 275 -1.47 19.35 15.57
CA ALA A 275 -1.60 18.10 14.83
C ALA A 275 -1.19 18.28 13.37
N LYS A 276 -0.28 17.42 12.89
CA LYS A 276 0.28 17.47 11.55
C LYS A 276 0.32 16.09 10.91
N MET A 277 0.13 16.06 9.60
CA MET A 277 0.48 14.89 8.81
C MET A 277 1.99 14.81 8.65
N GLY A 278 2.56 13.61 8.73
CA GLY A 278 3.99 13.42 8.56
C GLY A 278 4.42 13.57 7.11
N GLY A 279 5.13 14.66 6.80
CA GLY A 279 5.65 14.92 5.46
C GLY A 279 6.62 13.86 4.97
N GLY A 280 7.42 13.25 5.87
CA GLY A 280 8.33 12.16 5.53
C GLY A 280 7.60 10.90 5.08
N TYR A 281 6.56 10.50 5.82
CA TYR A 281 5.68 9.39 5.42
C TYR A 281 5.05 9.63 4.05
N LEU A 282 4.41 10.79 3.85
CA LEU A 282 3.75 11.15 2.59
C LEU A 282 4.72 11.19 1.42
N GLY A 283 5.91 11.78 1.61
CA GLY A 283 6.94 11.85 0.59
C GLY A 283 7.41 10.47 0.14
N LEU A 284 7.68 9.57 1.08
CA LEU A 284 8.13 8.20 0.76
C LEU A 284 7.03 7.38 0.08
N VAL A 285 5.80 7.40 0.58
CA VAL A 285 4.70 6.60 -0.01
C VAL A 285 4.26 7.16 -1.37
N ALA A 286 4.32 8.49 -1.58
CA ALA A 286 4.10 9.09 -2.89
C ALA A 286 5.24 8.76 -3.86
N GLY A 287 6.49 8.82 -3.42
CA GLY A 287 7.65 8.42 -4.23
C GLY A 287 7.61 6.95 -4.65
N SER A 288 7.15 6.08 -3.75
CA SER A 288 6.88 4.66 -3.99
C SER A 288 5.83 4.46 -5.10
N ALA A 289 4.68 5.15 -5.02
CA ALA A 289 3.65 5.11 -6.05
C ALA A 289 4.14 5.70 -7.39
N ALA A 290 4.86 6.82 -7.38
CA ALA A 290 5.42 7.43 -8.58
C ALA A 290 6.43 6.50 -9.29
N ALA A 291 7.31 5.85 -8.53
CA ALA A 291 8.26 4.88 -9.09
C ALA A 291 7.54 3.69 -9.77
N ALA A 292 6.47 3.18 -9.15
CA ALA A 292 5.64 2.13 -9.74
C ALA A 292 4.97 2.61 -11.05
N VAL A 293 4.47 3.85 -11.10
CA VAL A 293 3.85 4.42 -12.32
C VAL A 293 4.87 4.54 -13.45
N VAL A 294 6.04 5.11 -13.17
CA VAL A 294 7.11 5.26 -14.18
C VAL A 294 7.54 3.87 -14.70
N SER A 295 7.65 2.90 -13.80
CA SER A 295 7.95 1.50 -14.15
C SER A 295 6.87 0.90 -15.08
N ALA A 296 5.59 1.05 -14.75
CA ALA A 296 4.49 0.60 -15.59
C ALA A 296 4.45 1.32 -16.95
N VAL A 297 4.77 2.61 -17.00
CA VAL A 297 4.88 3.38 -18.24
C VAL A 297 6.01 2.83 -19.11
N PHE A 298 7.18 2.50 -18.57
CA PHE A 298 8.28 1.91 -19.36
C PHE A 298 7.89 0.58 -19.98
N VAL A 299 7.24 -0.32 -19.23
CA VAL A 299 6.73 -1.58 -19.76
C VAL A 299 5.65 -1.35 -20.81
N THR A 300 4.76 -0.40 -20.58
CA THR A 300 3.70 -0.05 -21.53
C THR A 300 4.28 0.50 -22.83
N VAL A 301 5.22 1.44 -22.76
CA VAL A 301 5.94 1.99 -23.93
C VAL A 301 6.67 0.88 -24.67
N ARG A 302 7.38 -0.01 -23.96
CA ARG A 302 8.01 -1.19 -24.55
C ARG A 302 6.99 -2.05 -25.31
N TRP A 303 5.84 -2.34 -24.70
CA TRP A 303 4.77 -3.09 -25.34
C TRP A 303 4.28 -2.41 -26.64
N TYR A 304 4.05 -1.10 -26.62
CA TYR A 304 3.65 -0.33 -27.80
C TYR A 304 4.71 -0.36 -28.92
N LEU A 305 5.99 -0.23 -28.57
CA LEU A 305 7.11 -0.28 -29.52
C LEU A 305 7.35 -1.68 -30.10
N GLY A 306 6.98 -2.73 -29.37
CA GLY A 306 7.11 -4.12 -29.79
C GLY A 306 5.98 -4.63 -30.69
N ARG A 307 5.01 -3.78 -31.07
CA ARG A 307 3.88 -4.20 -31.91
C ARG A 307 4.39 -4.72 -33.26
N PRO A 308 3.98 -5.93 -33.69
CA PRO A 308 4.31 -6.39 -35.02
C PRO A 308 3.71 -5.41 -36.04
N VAL A 309 4.49 -5.04 -37.05
CA VAL A 309 4.04 -4.13 -38.11
C VAL A 309 2.88 -4.78 -38.84
N LYS A 310 1.65 -4.38 -38.53
CA LYS A 310 0.47 -4.79 -39.30
C LYS A 310 0.41 -3.95 -40.57
N GLY A 311 0.96 -4.48 -41.65
CA GLY A 311 0.98 -3.84 -42.96
C GLY A 311 1.70 -4.69 -44.00
N TRP A 312 1.38 -4.44 -45.28
CA TRP A 312 1.73 -5.16 -46.53
C TRP A 312 3.13 -5.82 -46.62
N MET A 313 4.12 -5.35 -45.84
CA MET A 313 5.46 -5.94 -45.75
C MET A 313 5.48 -7.34 -45.10
N ALA A 314 4.57 -7.65 -44.16
CA ALA A 314 4.45 -9.00 -43.60
C ALA A 314 3.93 -10.02 -44.64
N GLN A 315 3.19 -9.56 -45.66
CA GLN A 315 2.77 -10.36 -46.81
C GLN A 315 3.90 -10.56 -47.84
N GLN A 316 4.87 -9.64 -47.91
CA GLN A 316 6.02 -9.80 -48.80
C GLN A 316 7.06 -10.76 -48.24
N GLU A 317 7.26 -10.80 -46.92
CA GLU A 317 8.14 -11.80 -46.29
C GLU A 317 7.52 -13.21 -46.31
N ALA A 318 6.19 -13.33 -46.21
CA ALA A 318 5.49 -14.60 -46.39
C ALA A 318 5.31 -15.00 -47.88
N GLY A 319 5.30 -14.04 -48.80
CA GLY A 319 5.19 -14.25 -50.24
C GLY A 319 6.51 -14.55 -50.95
N GLY A 320 7.64 -14.45 -50.24
CA GLY A 320 8.98 -14.72 -50.78
C GLY A 320 9.49 -16.15 -50.59
N LEU A 321 8.77 -17.00 -49.85
CA LEU A 321 9.14 -18.39 -49.59
C LEU A 321 7.94 -19.33 -49.81
N ASN A 322 7.57 -19.51 -51.08
CA ASN A 322 7.18 -20.83 -51.64
C ASN A 322 6.83 -20.71 -53.13
N PRO A 323 7.42 -21.58 -53.96
CA PRO A 323 6.57 -22.41 -54.77
C PRO A 323 6.92 -23.88 -54.51
N ALA A 324 6.01 -24.55 -53.82
CA ALA A 324 5.68 -25.99 -53.86
C ALA A 324 5.54 -26.59 -52.46
N GLY A 325 4.39 -27.23 -52.24
CA GLY A 325 4.11 -28.03 -51.04
C GLY A 325 3.02 -27.39 -50.21
N GLY A 326 1.77 -27.60 -50.61
CA GLY A 326 0.63 -27.26 -49.79
C GLY A 326 0.55 -28.15 -48.57
N GLU A 327 0.03 -27.60 -47.49
CA GLU A 327 -0.83 -28.31 -46.54
C GLU A 327 -1.67 -27.28 -45.79
N ALA A 328 -2.98 -27.52 -45.85
CA ALA A 328 -4.02 -26.65 -45.33
C ALA A 328 -3.97 -26.60 -43.80
N TYR A 329 -3.99 -25.38 -43.24
CA TYR A 329 -4.46 -25.15 -41.89
C TYR A 329 -5.78 -24.39 -41.98
N GLU A 330 -6.87 -25.13 -41.87
CA GLU A 330 -8.21 -24.59 -41.64
C GLU A 330 -8.22 -23.84 -40.30
N GLY A 331 -8.47 -22.54 -40.38
CA GLY A 331 -8.74 -21.72 -39.22
C GLY A 331 -10.11 -22.05 -38.63
N TYR A 332 -10.13 -22.42 -37.36
CA TYR A 332 -11.35 -22.45 -36.54
C TYR A 332 -11.87 -21.01 -36.39
N ARG A 333 -12.80 -20.63 -37.27
CA ARG A 333 -13.65 -19.45 -37.13
C ARG A 333 -14.94 -19.93 -36.48
N GLY A 334 -15.11 -19.61 -35.20
CA GLY A 334 -16.35 -19.91 -34.47
C GLY A 334 -17.53 -19.17 -35.11
N GLY A 335 -18.54 -19.93 -35.49
CA GLY A 335 -19.82 -19.43 -35.99
C GLY A 335 -20.67 -20.57 -36.58
N GLU A 336 -21.63 -21.02 -35.77
CA GLU A 336 -22.83 -21.80 -36.12
C GLU A 336 -22.73 -23.34 -36.28
N PRO A 337 -23.66 -24.11 -35.68
CA PRO A 337 -23.78 -25.55 -35.90
C PRO A 337 -24.48 -25.82 -37.23
N TYR A 338 -23.80 -26.55 -38.11
CA TYR A 338 -24.37 -27.07 -39.35
C TYR A 338 -25.29 -28.25 -39.02
N GLU A 339 -26.61 -28.08 -39.18
CA GLU A 339 -27.56 -29.18 -39.18
C GLU A 339 -27.41 -30.00 -40.47
N GLY A 340 -26.90 -31.23 -40.34
CA GLY A 340 -26.84 -32.18 -41.44
C GLY A 340 -28.23 -32.70 -41.84
N PRO A 341 -28.50 -32.96 -43.13
CA PRO A 341 -29.75 -33.60 -43.54
C PRO A 341 -29.77 -35.06 -43.09
N ARG A 342 -30.83 -35.43 -42.36
CA ARG A 342 -31.20 -36.82 -42.04
C ARG A 342 -31.57 -37.55 -43.33
N GLY A 343 -31.15 -38.80 -43.39
CA GLY A 343 -31.30 -39.67 -44.54
C GLY A 343 -32.73 -40.09 -44.89
N GLY A 344 -32.79 -40.70 -46.07
CA GLY A 344 -33.89 -41.42 -46.68
C GLY A 344 -33.39 -41.83 -48.07
N GLU A 345 -32.74 -42.99 -48.19
CA GLU A 345 -33.40 -44.21 -48.63
C GLU A 345 -33.76 -44.14 -50.12
N THR A 346 -32.93 -44.73 -50.98
CA THR A 346 -33.38 -45.86 -51.82
C THR A 346 -32.24 -46.42 -52.65
N ASP A 347 -32.10 -47.72 -52.45
CA ASP A 347 -31.40 -48.72 -53.21
C ASP A 347 -31.84 -48.81 -54.69
N ARG A 348 -30.98 -49.46 -55.48
CA ARG A 348 -31.25 -50.32 -56.66
C ARG A 348 -31.20 -49.76 -58.08
N LEU A 349 -30.39 -50.51 -58.85
CA LEU A 349 -30.48 -50.83 -60.28
C LEU A 349 -30.13 -49.67 -61.24
N ALA A 350 -29.63 -49.87 -62.46
CA ALA A 350 -28.89 -50.91 -63.16
C ALA A 350 -28.65 -50.30 -64.56
N GLN A 351 -27.52 -50.61 -65.19
CA GLN A 351 -27.36 -50.89 -66.63
C GLN A 351 -28.19 -50.11 -67.69
N ARG A 352 -27.44 -49.65 -68.73
CA ARG A 352 -27.86 -49.16 -70.07
C ARG A 352 -28.36 -47.71 -70.05
N HIS A 353 -27.78 -46.79 -70.81
CA HIS A 353 -27.34 -46.84 -72.20
C HIS A 353 -26.04 -46.08 -72.46
#